data_AF-A0AAD9JV96-F1
#
_entry.id   AF-A0AAD9JV96-F1
#
_cell.length_a   1.000
_cell.length_b   1.000
_cell.length_c   1.000
_cell.angle_alpha   90.00
_cell.angle_beta   90.00
_cell.angle_gamma   90.00
#
_symmetry.space_group_name_H-M   'P 1'
#
loop_
_entity.id
_entity.type
_entity.pdbx_description
1 polymer ?
#
loop_
_entity_poly.entity_id
_entity_poly.type
_entity_poly.pdbx_seq_one_letter_code
_entity_poly.pdbx_strand_id
1 'polypeptide(L)'
;MKAEEKKSEETKKKGDLEIRYMVTDPGYQGAVMRISSVLVIFRKDNQTEELILEDGDGISVNGNYHDLTMTSYKSKHFLVRAKTSVFTEIRGFGFSLFYDPNGRIYISLNPYFTNKIQGLCGNMNGDRKDEFMSRAGIIENVLNFAYSYSMCSYNASKVSDADRCSYVSHY
;
A
#
# COMPACT_ATOMS: atom_id res chain seq x y z
N MET A 1 -16.58 23.96 -40.55
CA MET A 1 -15.19 23.67 -40.10
C MET A 1 -15.07 24.16 -38.65
N LYS A 2 -15.55 23.38 -37.67
CA LYS A 2 -14.74 22.67 -36.66
C LYS A 2 -13.57 23.51 -36.11
N ALA A 3 -13.88 24.36 -35.14
CA ALA A 3 -12.93 24.95 -34.21
C ALA A 3 -13.61 25.17 -32.84
N GLU A 4 -14.32 24.15 -32.37
CA GLU A 4 -14.71 24.02 -30.97
C GLU A 4 -14.16 22.68 -30.47
N GLU A 5 -13.77 22.64 -29.19
CA GLU A 5 -13.22 21.50 -28.45
C GLU A 5 -11.74 21.15 -28.69
N LYS A 6 -10.82 22.00 -28.23
CA LYS A 6 -9.49 21.51 -27.81
C LYS A 6 -8.73 22.43 -26.84
N LYS A 7 -9.33 22.78 -25.69
CA LYS A 7 -8.55 23.24 -24.52
C LYS A 7 -9.36 23.28 -23.21
N SER A 8 -9.80 22.13 -22.72
CA SER A 8 -10.21 22.00 -21.31
C SER A 8 -9.99 20.57 -20.80
N GLU A 9 -8.77 20.09 -20.94
CA GLU A 9 -8.29 18.97 -20.13
C GLU A 9 -7.07 19.49 -19.36
N GLU A 10 -7.34 20.42 -18.46
CA GLU A 10 -6.52 20.61 -17.28
C GLU A 10 -6.38 19.22 -16.66
N THR A 11 -5.18 18.64 -16.70
CA THR A 11 -4.88 17.30 -16.20
C THR A 11 -5.19 17.25 -14.71
N LYS A 12 -6.44 16.96 -14.36
CA LYS A 12 -6.90 16.81 -12.98
C LYS A 12 -6.03 15.74 -12.34
N LYS A 13 -5.20 16.12 -11.37
CA LYS A 13 -4.32 15.18 -10.64
C LYS A 13 -5.16 14.00 -10.18
N LYS A 14 -4.76 12.78 -10.55
CA LYS A 14 -5.59 11.58 -10.35
C LYS A 14 -5.70 11.18 -8.86
N GLY A 15 -4.79 11.67 -8.03
CA GLY A 15 -4.66 11.35 -6.60
C GLY A 15 -3.27 10.75 -6.35
N ASP A 16 -2.92 10.57 -5.09
CA ASP A 16 -1.70 9.92 -4.62
C ASP A 16 -2.09 8.68 -3.82
N LEU A 17 -1.52 7.51 -4.15
CA LEU A 17 -1.79 6.24 -3.48
C LEU A 17 -0.56 5.81 -2.69
N GLU A 18 -0.74 5.50 -1.43
CA GLU A 18 0.32 5.00 -0.56
C GLU A 18 -0.13 3.68 0.07
N ILE A 19 0.75 2.68 0.01
CA ILE A 19 0.52 1.37 0.62
C ILE A 19 1.63 1.15 1.63
N ARG A 20 1.25 1.00 2.90
CA ARG A 20 2.15 0.62 3.98
C ARG A 20 1.86 -0.81 4.40
N TYR A 21 2.90 -1.59 4.58
CA TYR A 21 2.80 -2.93 5.16
C TYR A 21 3.51 -2.91 6.50
N MET A 22 2.78 -3.28 7.56
CA MET A 22 3.34 -3.41 8.89
C MET A 22 3.94 -4.80 9.04
N VAL A 23 5.18 -4.85 9.48
CA VAL A 23 5.87 -6.10 9.80
C VAL A 23 6.09 -6.11 11.30
N THR A 24 5.63 -7.17 11.95
CA THR A 24 5.78 -7.33 13.39
C THR A 24 6.74 -8.48 13.66
N ASP A 25 7.77 -8.23 14.48
CA ASP A 25 8.59 -9.28 15.07
C ASP A 25 7.78 -9.94 16.21
N PRO A 26 7.54 -11.25 16.19
CA PRO A 26 6.82 -11.93 17.26
C PRO A 26 7.65 -12.10 18.56
N GLY A 27 8.93 -11.71 18.58
CA GLY A 27 9.70 -11.52 19.82
C GLY A 27 10.32 -12.79 20.42
N TYR A 28 10.42 -13.89 19.66
CA TYR A 28 11.10 -15.11 20.10
C TYR A 28 12.02 -15.67 19.01
N GLN A 29 13.09 -16.37 19.42
CA GLN A 29 14.08 -16.92 18.50
C GLN A 29 13.47 -17.94 17.54
N GLY A 30 13.87 -17.86 16.27
CA GLY A 30 13.41 -18.75 15.20
C GLY A 30 12.06 -18.37 14.60
N ALA A 31 11.45 -17.28 15.07
CA ALA A 31 10.19 -16.80 14.52
C ALA A 31 10.38 -16.04 13.21
N VAL A 32 9.42 -16.20 12.31
CA VAL A 32 9.41 -15.53 11.00
C VAL A 32 8.58 -14.26 11.11
N MET A 33 9.17 -13.13 10.71
CA MET A 33 8.44 -11.87 10.58
C MET A 33 7.35 -12.01 9.52
N ARG A 34 6.13 -11.55 9.83
CA ARG A 34 5.00 -11.55 8.89
C ARG A 34 4.44 -10.15 8.74
N ILE A 35 3.81 -9.92 7.59
CA ILE A 35 2.95 -8.75 7.41
C ILE A 35 1.75 -8.93 8.35
N SER A 36 1.59 -8.00 9.30
CA SER A 36 0.53 -8.03 10.31
C SER A 36 -0.67 -7.16 9.93
N SER A 37 -0.43 -6.11 9.13
CA SER A 37 -1.50 -5.30 8.58
C SER A 37 -1.05 -4.55 7.33
N VAL A 38 -2.03 -4.14 6.55
CA VAL A 38 -1.85 -3.31 5.35
C VAL A 38 -2.66 -2.04 5.52
N LEU A 39 -2.01 -0.91 5.34
CA LEU A 39 -2.63 0.41 5.38
C LEU A 39 -2.57 1.00 3.97
N VAL A 40 -3.74 1.24 3.38
CA VAL A 40 -3.90 1.88 2.08
C VAL A 40 -4.42 3.29 2.30
N ILE A 41 -3.66 4.28 1.85
CA ILE A 41 -3.99 5.70 1.98
C ILE A 41 -4.15 6.25 0.57
N PHE A 42 -5.28 6.90 0.30
CA PHE A 42 -5.48 7.63 -0.94
C PHE A 42 -5.78 9.10 -0.67
N ARG A 43 -5.04 9.98 -1.34
CA ARG A 43 -5.14 11.43 -1.19
C ARG A 43 -5.55 12.09 -2.51
N LYS A 44 -6.62 12.87 -2.49
CA LYS A 44 -7.09 13.62 -3.66
C LYS A 44 -7.91 14.84 -3.24
N ASP A 45 -7.69 15.99 -3.88
CA ASP A 45 -8.52 17.20 -3.68
C ASP A 45 -8.68 17.61 -2.19
N ASN A 46 -7.60 17.51 -1.40
CA ASN A 46 -7.57 17.74 0.06
C ASN A 46 -8.42 16.77 0.89
N GLN A 47 -8.82 15.64 0.30
CA GLN A 47 -9.47 14.52 0.98
C GLN A 47 -8.48 13.36 1.11
N THR A 48 -8.52 12.68 2.26
CA THR A 48 -7.77 11.46 2.53
C THR A 48 -8.75 10.36 2.90
N GLU A 49 -8.61 9.20 2.26
CA GLU A 49 -9.34 7.99 2.61
C GLU A 49 -8.32 6.94 3.06
N GLU A 50 -8.51 6.44 4.28
CA GLU A 50 -7.63 5.49 4.94
C GLU A 50 -8.34 4.14 5.11
N LEU A 51 -7.72 3.07 4.61
CA LEU A 51 -8.18 1.69 4.76
C LEU A 51 -7.12 0.87 5.48
N ILE A 52 -7.50 0.18 6.55
CA ILE A 52 -6.64 -0.77 7.25
C ILE A 52 -7.21 -2.18 7.06
N LEU A 53 -6.38 -3.08 6.57
CA LEU A 53 -6.61 -4.53 6.56
C LEU A 53 -5.75 -5.15 7.66
N GLU A 54 -6.40 -5.80 8.60
CA GLU A 54 -5.80 -6.56 9.69
C GLU A 54 -6.26 -8.02 9.62
N ASP A 55 -5.74 -8.86 10.51
CA ASP A 55 -6.24 -10.22 10.69
C ASP A 55 -7.74 -10.17 11.08
N GLY A 56 -8.59 -10.82 10.29
CA GLY A 56 -10.04 -10.89 10.55
C GLY A 56 -10.88 -10.82 9.27
N ASP A 57 -12.20 -10.72 9.45
CA ASP A 57 -13.18 -10.77 8.36
C ASP A 57 -13.67 -9.39 7.88
N GLY A 58 -12.95 -8.32 8.25
CA GLY A 58 -13.36 -6.96 7.96
C GLY A 58 -12.21 -6.01 7.67
N ILE A 59 -12.53 -4.73 7.59
CA ILE A 59 -11.59 -3.64 7.37
C ILE A 59 -11.95 -2.46 8.28
N SER A 60 -10.96 -1.63 8.60
CA SER A 60 -11.22 -0.33 9.23
C SER A 60 -11.10 0.77 8.17
N VAL A 61 -12.13 1.61 8.04
CA VAL A 61 -12.15 2.74 7.12
C VAL A 61 -12.27 4.04 7.89
N ASN A 62 -11.24 4.88 7.83
CA ASN A 62 -11.13 6.10 8.63
C ASN A 62 -11.45 5.86 10.12
N GLY A 63 -10.96 4.74 10.68
CA GLY A 63 -11.18 4.33 12.07
C GLY A 63 -12.50 3.60 12.36
N ASN A 64 -13.39 3.44 11.38
CA ASN A 64 -14.67 2.72 11.56
C ASN A 64 -14.57 1.30 10.98
N TYR A 65 -14.93 0.30 11.77
CA TYR A 65 -14.91 -1.09 11.34
C TYR A 65 -16.07 -1.43 10.40
N HIS A 66 -15.78 -2.16 9.34
CA HIS A 66 -16.71 -2.68 8.37
C HIS A 66 -16.50 -4.19 8.19
N ASP A 67 -17.53 -4.96 8.50
CA ASP A 67 -17.57 -6.40 8.28
C ASP A 67 -17.76 -6.73 6.79
N LEU A 68 -16.90 -7.59 6.24
CA LEU A 68 -16.93 -8.00 4.83
C LEU A 68 -17.52 -9.41 4.60
N THR A 69 -17.96 -10.11 5.66
CA THR A 69 -18.59 -11.44 5.55
C THR A 69 -19.93 -11.38 4.82
N MET A 70 -20.68 -10.28 5.02
CA MET A 70 -22.04 -10.11 4.48
C MET A 70 -22.11 -9.14 3.30
N THR A 71 -21.17 -8.21 3.18
CA THR A 71 -21.24 -7.14 2.18
C THR A 71 -19.86 -6.68 1.73
N SER A 72 -19.80 -5.97 0.59
CA SER A 72 -18.61 -5.23 0.17
C SER A 72 -18.64 -3.81 0.70
N TYR A 73 -17.49 -3.27 1.06
CA TYR A 73 -17.33 -1.82 1.23
C TYR A 73 -17.13 -1.16 -0.13
N LYS A 74 -17.82 -0.04 -0.39
CA LYS A 74 -17.66 0.73 -1.62
C LYS A 74 -17.66 2.22 -1.31
N SER A 75 -16.64 2.91 -1.78
CA SER A 75 -16.54 4.37 -1.76
C SER A 75 -16.41 4.93 -3.18
N LYS A 76 -16.10 6.21 -3.28
CA LYS A 76 -15.77 6.85 -4.56
C LYS A 76 -14.45 6.35 -5.14
N HIS A 77 -13.52 5.91 -4.29
CA HIS A 77 -12.15 5.57 -4.68
C HIS A 77 -11.89 4.07 -4.66
N PHE A 78 -12.62 3.33 -3.82
CA PHE A 78 -12.36 1.92 -3.59
C PHE A 78 -13.62 1.05 -3.65
N LEU A 79 -13.41 -0.19 -4.07
CA LEU A 79 -14.28 -1.32 -3.79
C LEU A 79 -13.46 -2.33 -3.00
N VAL A 80 -13.94 -2.72 -1.82
CA VAL A 80 -13.30 -3.72 -0.97
C VAL A 80 -14.27 -4.86 -0.71
N ARG A 81 -13.81 -6.10 -0.88
CA ARG A 81 -14.63 -7.29 -0.66
C ARG A 81 -13.79 -8.50 -0.31
N ALA A 82 -14.37 -9.42 0.46
CA ALA A 82 -13.88 -10.79 0.51
C ALA A 82 -14.01 -11.40 -0.90
N LYS A 83 -12.88 -11.81 -1.47
CA LYS A 83 -12.82 -12.49 -2.78
C LYS A 83 -12.93 -14.00 -2.63
N THR A 84 -12.33 -14.53 -1.57
CA THR A 84 -12.43 -15.92 -1.10
C THR A 84 -12.54 -15.91 0.42
N SER A 85 -12.54 -17.08 1.07
CA SER A 85 -12.45 -17.19 2.52
C SER A 85 -11.09 -16.76 3.11
N VAL A 86 -10.12 -16.42 2.26
CA VAL A 86 -8.76 -16.05 2.68
C VAL A 86 -8.35 -14.67 2.14
N PHE A 87 -8.73 -14.36 0.90
CA PHE A 87 -8.28 -13.15 0.23
C PHE A 87 -9.31 -12.04 0.30
N THR A 88 -8.87 -10.86 0.76
CA THR A 88 -9.59 -9.59 0.61
C THR A 88 -9.04 -8.82 -0.59
N GLU A 89 -9.92 -8.43 -1.52
CA GLU A 89 -9.58 -7.61 -2.69
C GLU A 89 -9.90 -6.14 -2.41
N ILE A 90 -8.93 -5.26 -2.59
CA ILE A 90 -9.13 -3.82 -2.79
C ILE A 90 -8.96 -3.53 -4.27
N ARG A 91 -9.96 -2.89 -4.87
CA ARG A 91 -9.88 -2.38 -6.24
C ARG A 91 -10.07 -0.88 -6.23
N GLY A 92 -9.12 -0.16 -6.82
CA GLY A 92 -9.21 1.28 -7.00
C GLY A 92 -8.87 1.70 -8.43
N PHE A 93 -8.61 2.99 -8.64
CA PHE A 93 -8.33 3.50 -9.97
C PHE A 93 -6.98 2.99 -10.49
N GLY A 94 -7.03 2.04 -11.43
CA GLY A 94 -5.85 1.51 -12.10
C GLY A 94 -5.02 0.54 -11.26
N PHE A 95 -5.52 0.07 -10.10
CA PHE A 95 -4.84 -0.95 -9.30
C PHE A 95 -5.81 -1.96 -8.67
N SER A 96 -5.27 -3.11 -8.32
CA SER A 96 -5.90 -4.06 -7.40
C SER A 96 -4.88 -4.61 -6.41
N LEU A 97 -5.28 -4.74 -5.15
CA LEU A 97 -4.50 -5.36 -4.09
C LEU A 97 -5.27 -6.56 -3.54
N PHE A 98 -4.59 -7.68 -3.36
CA PHE A 98 -5.09 -8.83 -2.62
C PHE A 98 -4.26 -9.02 -1.36
N TYR A 99 -4.95 -9.12 -0.22
CA TYR A 99 -4.33 -9.40 1.07
C TYR A 99 -4.78 -10.77 1.59
N ASP A 100 -3.81 -11.53 2.08
CA ASP A 100 -3.96 -12.79 2.80
C ASP A 100 -3.39 -12.60 4.22
N PRO A 101 -4.20 -12.79 5.28
CA PRO A 101 -3.75 -12.68 6.68
C PRO A 101 -2.57 -13.60 7.06
N ASN A 102 -2.23 -14.58 6.22
CA ASN A 102 -1.00 -15.37 6.36
C ASN A 102 0.27 -14.62 5.92
N GLY A 103 0.17 -13.30 5.70
CA GLY A 103 1.30 -12.41 5.43
C GLY A 103 1.64 -12.27 3.96
N ARG A 104 0.67 -12.43 3.05
CA ARG A 104 0.90 -12.25 1.60
C ARG A 104 0.12 -11.06 1.07
N ILE A 105 0.77 -10.30 0.19
CA ILE A 105 0.16 -9.21 -0.56
C ILE A 105 0.48 -9.42 -2.03
N TYR A 106 -0.53 -9.25 -2.88
CA TYR A 106 -0.36 -9.18 -4.33
C TYR A 106 -0.86 -7.83 -4.82
N ILE A 107 0.01 -7.08 -5.50
CA ILE A 107 -0.31 -5.77 -6.06
C ILE A 107 -0.26 -5.87 -7.58
N SER A 108 -1.33 -5.45 -8.24
CA SER A 108 -1.37 -5.31 -9.70
C SER A 108 -1.68 -3.87 -10.05
N LEU A 109 -0.89 -3.31 -10.96
CA LEU A 109 -0.95 -1.92 -11.37
C LEU A 109 -1.13 -1.83 -12.88
N ASN A 110 -1.92 -0.84 -13.31
CA ASN A 110 -2.03 -0.48 -14.71
C ASN A 110 -0.71 0.17 -15.20
N PRO A 111 -0.30 -0.02 -16.46
CA PRO A 111 0.86 0.65 -17.06
C PRO A 111 0.89 2.18 -16.91
N TYR A 112 -0.25 2.82 -16.63
CA TYR A 112 -0.31 4.24 -16.27
C TYR A 112 0.66 4.64 -15.13
N PHE A 113 1.00 3.71 -14.23
CA PHE A 113 1.90 3.93 -13.10
C PHE A 113 3.40 3.78 -13.43
N THR A 114 3.77 3.46 -14.67
CA THR A 114 5.18 3.35 -15.08
C THR A 114 5.94 4.64 -14.78
N ASN A 115 7.10 4.52 -14.14
CA ASN A 115 7.96 5.63 -13.68
C ASN A 115 7.30 6.57 -12.64
N LYS A 116 6.22 6.15 -11.98
CA LYS A 116 5.52 6.96 -10.95
C LYS A 116 5.52 6.30 -9.59
N ILE A 117 6.11 5.13 -9.49
CA ILE A 117 6.13 4.30 -8.29
C ILE A 117 7.50 4.41 -7.64
N GLN A 118 7.52 4.35 -6.32
CA GLN A 118 8.73 4.13 -5.55
C GLN A 118 8.40 3.28 -4.33
N GLY A 119 9.17 2.24 -4.07
CA GLY A 119 8.85 1.32 -2.98
C GLY A 119 9.67 0.04 -3.04
N LEU A 120 9.35 -0.90 -2.15
CA LEU A 120 9.98 -2.23 -2.14
C LEU A 120 9.68 -3.04 -3.43
N CYS A 121 8.64 -2.67 -4.17
CA CYS A 121 8.32 -3.24 -5.49
C CYS A 121 9.04 -2.52 -6.65
N GLY A 122 10.00 -1.64 -6.35
CA GLY A 122 10.78 -0.90 -7.33
C GLY A 122 10.07 0.33 -7.91
N ASN A 123 10.37 0.65 -9.17
CA ASN A 123 9.88 1.87 -9.85
C ASN A 123 9.07 1.61 -11.14
N MET A 124 8.93 0.34 -11.54
CA MET A 124 8.16 -0.12 -12.71
C MET A 124 8.58 0.53 -14.04
N ASN A 125 9.88 0.83 -14.21
CA ASN A 125 10.44 1.38 -15.45
C ASN A 125 10.84 0.29 -16.47
N GLY A 126 10.93 -0.97 -16.04
CA GLY A 126 11.35 -2.12 -16.86
C GLY A 126 12.87 -2.39 -16.87
N ASP A 127 13.67 -1.57 -16.18
CA ASP A 127 15.10 -1.78 -15.99
C ASP A 127 15.37 -2.50 -14.66
N ARG A 128 15.78 -3.76 -14.76
CA ARG A 128 16.10 -4.58 -13.58
C ARG A 128 17.31 -4.07 -12.79
N LYS A 129 18.12 -3.16 -13.35
CA LYS A 129 19.36 -2.69 -12.73
C LYS A 129 19.13 -1.68 -11.61
N ASP A 130 17.96 -1.02 -11.58
CA ASP A 130 17.67 0.04 -10.62
C ASP A 130 16.47 -0.25 -9.70
N GLU A 131 15.98 -1.49 -9.69
CA GLU A 131 14.87 -1.91 -8.82
C GLU A 131 15.22 -1.80 -7.32
N PHE A 132 16.52 -1.74 -6.97
CA PHE A 132 17.00 -1.46 -5.60
C PHE A 132 17.42 0.00 -5.39
N MET A 133 16.83 0.93 -6.13
CA MET A 133 16.98 2.36 -5.89
C MET A 133 16.30 2.73 -4.55
N SER A 134 17.09 3.27 -3.62
CA SER A 134 16.64 3.74 -2.32
C SER A 134 15.81 5.03 -2.41
N ARG A 135 15.16 5.41 -1.30
CA ARG A 135 14.46 6.72 -1.18
C ARG A 135 15.36 7.94 -1.44
N ALA A 136 16.68 7.81 -1.35
CA ALA A 136 17.63 8.87 -1.66
C ALA A 136 17.99 8.95 -3.16
N GLY A 137 17.44 8.05 -4.00
CA GLY A 137 17.77 7.98 -5.43
C GLY A 137 19.08 7.28 -5.74
N ILE A 138 19.59 6.45 -4.82
CA ILE A 138 20.86 5.73 -4.95
C ILE A 138 20.58 4.23 -5.07
N ILE A 139 21.22 3.54 -6.01
CA ILE A 139 21.15 2.08 -6.13
C ILE A 139 21.95 1.44 -4.99
N GLU A 140 21.27 0.64 -4.18
CA GLU A 140 21.81 0.07 -2.96
C GLU A 140 21.87 -1.48 -3.02
N ASN A 141 22.54 -2.09 -2.05
CA ASN A 141 22.34 -3.51 -1.78
C ASN A 141 20.94 -3.75 -1.17
N VAL A 142 20.47 -5.00 -1.19
CA VAL A 142 19.11 -5.38 -0.75
C VAL A 142 18.77 -4.89 0.65
N LEU A 143 19.72 -4.95 1.60
CA LEU A 143 19.48 -4.56 2.99
C LEU A 143 19.32 -3.04 3.12
N ASN A 144 20.27 -2.27 2.58
CA ASN A 144 20.21 -0.81 2.60
C ASN A 144 18.98 -0.29 1.84
N PHE A 145 18.65 -0.89 0.70
CA PHE A 145 17.43 -0.62 -0.04
C PHE A 145 16.19 -0.82 0.83
N ALA A 146 16.03 -2.01 1.44
CA ALA A 146 14.88 -2.31 2.28
C ALA A 146 14.77 -1.37 3.48
N TYR A 147 15.88 -1.09 4.17
CA TYR A 147 15.92 -0.14 5.28
C TYR A 147 15.61 1.29 4.86
N SER A 148 16.01 1.70 3.65
CA SER A 148 15.64 3.02 3.14
C SER A 148 14.13 3.21 3.06
N TYR A 149 13.37 2.11 2.88
CA TYR A 149 11.91 2.09 2.84
C TYR A 149 11.21 1.79 4.18
N SER A 150 11.95 1.51 5.25
CA SER A 150 11.39 1.28 6.57
C SER A 150 11.07 2.58 7.32
N MET A 151 10.05 2.51 8.17
CA MET A 151 9.65 3.49 9.17
C MET A 151 9.33 2.71 10.43
N CYS A 152 10.30 2.62 11.34
CA CYS A 152 10.12 1.97 12.63
C CYS A 152 9.58 2.97 13.65
N SER A 153 8.47 2.62 14.31
CA SER A 153 7.97 3.39 15.44
C SER A 153 8.83 3.06 16.66
N TYR A 154 9.93 3.77 16.85
CA TYR A 154 10.72 3.66 18.07
C TYR A 154 9.98 4.34 19.23
N ASN A 155 9.31 3.55 20.08
CA ASN A 155 8.60 4.09 21.23
C ASN A 155 9.51 4.00 22.48
N ALA A 156 10.32 5.05 22.70
CA ALA A 156 11.32 5.11 23.77
C ALA A 156 10.75 4.96 25.20
N SER A 157 9.44 5.10 25.38
CA SER A 157 8.74 5.04 26.67
C SER A 157 8.06 3.71 26.97
N LYS A 158 8.08 2.73 26.04
CA LYS A 158 7.57 1.37 26.26
C LYS A 158 8.51 0.34 25.66
N VAL A 159 9.51 -0.06 26.44
CA VAL A 159 10.33 -1.25 26.17
C VAL A 159 9.47 -2.49 26.50
N SER A 160 8.48 -2.80 25.67
CA SER A 160 7.75 -4.08 25.78
C SER A 160 7.00 -4.55 24.53
N ASP A 161 6.81 -3.73 23.50
CA ASP A 161 6.07 -4.17 22.31
C ASP A 161 7.04 -4.23 21.14
N ALA A 162 7.32 -5.46 20.68
CA ALA A 162 8.25 -5.76 19.61
C ALA A 162 8.28 -4.71 18.50
N ASP A 163 9.49 -4.32 18.08
CA ASP A 163 9.73 -3.24 17.11
C ASP A 163 8.77 -3.35 15.90
N ARG A 164 7.75 -2.50 15.85
CA ARG A 164 6.83 -2.43 14.71
C ARG A 164 7.48 -1.52 13.67
N CYS A 165 8.10 -2.15 12.68
CA CYS A 165 8.55 -1.47 11.47
C CYS A 165 7.47 -1.56 10.40
N SER A 166 7.11 -0.40 9.86
CA SER A 166 6.31 -0.34 8.63
C SER A 166 7.24 -0.11 7.44
N TYR A 167 6.95 -0.71 6.29
CA TYR A 167 7.59 -0.31 5.04
C TYR A 167 6.56 0.39 4.16
N VAL A 168 6.99 1.45 3.49
CA VAL A 168 6.09 2.37 2.78
C VAL A 168 6.43 2.38 1.31
N SER A 169 5.40 2.22 0.47
CA SER A 169 5.49 2.38 -0.98
C SER A 169 4.48 3.40 -1.47
N HIS A 170 4.91 4.25 -2.41
CA HIS A 170 4.11 5.31 -3.03
C HIS A 170 3.87 4.98 -4.51
N TYR A 171 2.64 5.21 -4.97
CA TYR A 171 2.11 4.84 -6.29
C TYR A 171 1.31 5.98 -6.93
#